data_AF-A0A0E0NZE0-F1
#
_entry.id   AF-A0A0E0NZE0-F1
#
_cell.length_a   1.000
_cell.length_b   1.000
_cell.length_c   1.000
_cell.angle_alpha   90.00
_cell.angle_beta   90.00
_cell.angle_gamma   90.00
#
_symmetry.space_group_name_H-M   'P 1'
#
loop_
_entity.id
_entity.type
_entity.pdbx_description
1 polymer ?
#
loop_
_entity_poly.entity_id
_entity_poly.type
_entity_poly.pdbx_seq_one_letter_code
_entity_poly.pdbx_strand_id
1 'polypeptide(L)'
;MYFHVMDNAHFDNLVCQALFGDGALVVVIGADPVVATAGGSGGERPLFELVHVTRTLIPETGGAILGLLREVGLMFSLISEAGLLKMVSGAGVDFTDDDDRNALFYAVHPGGRAILDKVEGVRGLRLEKTRASRKVLADYGNMGSACA
;
A
#
# COMPACT_ATOMS: atom_id res chain seq x y z
N MET A 1 -0.71 2.25 20.27
CA MET A 1 -1.78 1.29 19.98
C MET A 1 -2.50 0.96 21.27
N TYR A 2 -3.84 0.95 21.29
CA TYR A 2 -4.62 0.63 22.49
C TYR A 2 -4.77 -0.88 22.64
N PHE A 3 -4.50 -1.43 23.83
CA PHE A 3 -4.70 -2.84 24.13
C PHE A 3 -6.01 -3.00 24.90
N HIS A 4 -6.90 -3.87 24.42
CA HIS A 4 -8.19 -4.16 25.04
C HIS A 4 -8.36 -5.67 25.25
N VAL A 5 -9.12 -6.06 26.26
CA VAL A 5 -9.52 -7.45 26.47
C VAL A 5 -10.33 -7.97 25.27
N MET A 6 -10.10 -9.23 24.91
CA MET A 6 -10.83 -9.91 23.85
C MET A 6 -12.34 -9.87 24.13
N ASP A 7 -13.11 -9.24 23.25
CA ASP A 7 -14.57 -9.36 23.20
C ASP A 7 -15.06 -9.44 21.74
N ASN A 8 -16.26 -9.98 21.55
CA ASN A 8 -16.85 -10.15 20.22
C ASN A 8 -17.31 -8.83 19.58
N ALA A 9 -17.37 -7.73 20.33
CA ALA A 9 -17.81 -6.43 19.83
C ALA A 9 -16.69 -5.66 19.12
N HIS A 10 -15.42 -6.01 19.36
CA HIS A 10 -14.26 -5.24 18.88
C HIS A 10 -13.22 -6.09 18.14
N PHE A 11 -13.64 -7.11 17.39
CA PHE A 11 -12.73 -8.03 16.68
C PHE A 11 -11.76 -7.31 15.72
N ASP A 12 -12.18 -6.22 15.08
CA ASP A 12 -11.34 -5.39 14.19
C ASP A 12 -10.07 -4.86 14.87
N ASN A 13 -10.14 -4.58 16.18
CA ASN A 13 -8.98 -4.12 16.94
C ASN A 13 -7.90 -5.22 16.99
N LEU A 14 -8.28 -6.49 17.05
CA LEU A 14 -7.34 -7.63 17.06
C LEU A 14 -6.65 -7.80 15.71
N VAL A 15 -7.39 -7.63 14.61
CA VAL A 15 -6.80 -7.61 13.27
C VAL A 15 -5.73 -6.52 13.21
N CYS A 16 -6.03 -5.34 13.74
CA CYS A 16 -5.06 -4.25 13.79
C CYS A 16 -3.84 -4.62 14.65
N GLN A 17 -4.02 -5.17 15.86
CA GLN A 17 -2.91 -5.58 16.74
C GLN A 17 -1.97 -6.59 16.07
N ALA A 18 -2.51 -7.49 15.25
CA ALA A 18 -1.73 -8.52 14.56
C ALA A 18 -1.03 -8.00 13.29
N LEU A 19 -1.45 -6.84 12.79
CA LEU A 19 -1.11 -6.37 11.45
C LEU A 19 -0.11 -5.22 11.47
N PHE A 20 -0.29 -4.24 12.36
CA PHE A 20 0.53 -3.04 12.36
C PHE A 20 1.94 -3.28 12.92
N GLY A 21 2.94 -2.73 12.23
CA GLY A 21 4.33 -2.65 12.66
C GLY A 21 4.84 -1.21 12.61
N ASP A 22 6.05 -1.00 13.10
CA ASP A 22 6.69 0.32 13.10
C ASP A 22 7.80 0.37 12.04
N GLY A 23 7.89 1.47 11.30
CA GLY A 23 8.93 1.66 10.28
C GLY A 23 9.02 3.09 9.77
N ALA A 24 10.13 3.40 9.12
CA ALA A 24 10.38 4.68 8.48
C ALA A 24 11.07 4.48 7.13
N LEU A 25 10.75 5.33 6.16
CA LEU A 25 11.34 5.36 4.83
C LEU A 25 11.76 6.80 4.51
N VAL A 26 12.92 6.96 3.87
CA VAL A 26 13.41 8.24 3.37
C VAL A 26 13.75 8.09 1.89
N VAL A 27 13.26 9.03 1.09
CA VAL A 27 13.56 9.12 -0.34
C VAL A 27 14.04 10.53 -0.68
N VAL A 28 15.00 10.63 -1.60
CA VAL A 28 15.41 11.89 -2.20
C VAL A 28 14.77 11.98 -3.57
N ILE A 29 13.99 13.03 -3.81
CA ILE A 29 13.27 13.27 -5.07
C ILE A 29 13.83 14.55 -5.67
N GLY A 30 14.23 14.47 -6.92
CA GLY A 30 14.76 15.59 -7.69
C GLY A 30 14.48 15.40 -9.18
N ALA A 31 14.59 16.48 -9.94
CA ALA A 31 14.60 16.48 -11.39
C ALA A 31 16.01 16.80 -11.90
N ASP A 32 16.29 16.49 -13.16
CA ASP A 32 17.56 16.80 -13.83
C ASP A 32 18.81 16.27 -13.10
N PRO A 33 18.94 14.94 -12.96
CA PRO A 33 19.98 14.35 -12.13
C PRO A 33 21.38 14.67 -12.66
N VAL A 34 22.29 15.01 -11.75
CA VAL A 34 23.68 15.34 -12.11
C VAL A 34 24.44 14.06 -12.47
N VAL A 35 24.64 13.80 -13.75
CA VAL A 35 25.37 12.61 -14.23
C VAL A 35 26.87 12.76 -13.97
N ALA A 36 27.51 11.72 -13.43
CA ALA A 36 28.96 11.71 -13.22
C ALA A 36 29.71 11.83 -14.56
N THR A 37 30.65 12.78 -14.66
CA THR A 37 31.57 12.86 -15.80
C THR A 37 32.76 11.92 -15.59
N ALA A 38 33.40 11.49 -16.68
CA ALA A 38 34.46 10.48 -16.70
C ALA A 38 35.73 10.81 -15.85
N GLY A 39 35.80 12.00 -15.25
CA GLY A 39 36.91 12.45 -14.39
C GLY A 39 36.51 12.93 -12.98
N GLY A 40 35.24 12.83 -12.59
CA GLY A 40 34.75 13.34 -11.29
C GLY A 40 34.02 12.29 -10.46
N SER A 41 34.32 12.23 -9.17
CA SER A 41 33.56 11.42 -8.21
C SER A 41 32.28 12.16 -7.76
N GLY A 42 31.11 11.55 -7.96
CA GLY A 42 29.86 11.96 -7.29
C GLY A 42 28.75 12.47 -8.20
N GLY A 43 28.24 11.62 -9.09
CA GLY A 43 26.97 11.87 -9.80
C GLY A 43 25.79 11.20 -9.10
N GLU A 44 24.61 11.75 -9.29
CA GLU A 44 23.35 11.17 -8.85
C GLU A 44 23.00 9.93 -9.70
N ARG A 45 22.41 8.92 -9.05
CA ARG A 45 21.93 7.71 -9.71
C ARG A 45 20.42 7.56 -9.48
N PRO A 46 19.58 7.96 -10.45
CA PRO A 46 18.14 7.75 -10.37
C PRO A 46 17.80 6.26 -10.19
N LEU A 47 16.85 5.96 -9.30
CA LEU A 47 16.34 4.60 -9.10
C LEU A 47 15.02 4.38 -9.85
N PHE A 48 14.14 5.38 -9.82
CA PHE A 48 12.85 5.40 -10.50
C PHE A 48 12.55 6.81 -10.98
N GLU A 49 11.70 6.93 -12.00
CA GLU A 49 11.18 8.19 -12.50
C GLU A 49 9.67 8.28 -12.20
N LEU A 50 9.24 9.41 -11.65
CA LEU A 50 7.82 9.68 -11.37
C LEU A 50 7.16 10.24 -12.63
N VAL A 51 6.53 9.37 -13.41
CA VAL A 51 5.88 9.75 -14.67
C VAL A 51 4.47 10.28 -14.46
N HIS A 52 3.72 9.72 -13.51
CA HIS A 52 2.32 10.10 -13.26
C HIS A 52 1.92 9.83 -11.81
N VAL A 53 1.07 10.71 -11.27
CA VAL A 53 0.46 10.55 -9.93
C VAL A 53 -1.02 10.84 -10.04
N THR A 54 -1.83 9.91 -9.51
CA THR A 54 -3.29 10.01 -9.48
C THR A 54 -3.83 9.70 -8.09
N ARG A 55 -5.04 10.15 -7.81
CA ARG A 55 -5.80 9.78 -6.62
C ARG A 55 -7.29 9.79 -6.94
N THR A 56 -8.05 8.88 -6.32
CA THR A 56 -9.50 8.82 -6.48
C THR A 56 -10.17 8.51 -5.15
N LEU A 57 -11.36 9.09 -4.95
CA LEU A 57 -12.27 8.70 -3.87
C LEU A 57 -13.32 7.79 -4.47
N ILE A 58 -13.39 6.54 -4.01
CA ILE A 58 -14.34 5.57 -4.55
C ILE A 58 -15.73 5.87 -3.97
N PRO A 59 -16.76 6.11 -4.80
CA PRO A 59 -18.09 6.43 -4.31
C PRO A 59 -18.67 5.33 -3.43
N GLU A 60 -19.38 5.73 -2.37
CA GLU A 60 -20.02 4.85 -1.38
C GLU A 60 -19.05 3.89 -0.65
N THR A 61 -17.75 4.19 -0.61
CA THR A 61 -16.80 3.50 0.28
C THR A 61 -16.43 4.36 1.49
N GLY A 62 -17.22 5.40 1.79
CA GLY A 62 -17.05 6.21 2.99
C GLY A 62 -17.21 5.36 4.25
N GLY A 63 -16.25 5.46 5.17
CA GLY A 63 -16.21 4.62 6.37
C GLY A 63 -15.64 3.21 6.14
N ALA A 64 -15.18 2.88 4.92
CA ALA A 64 -14.53 1.60 4.58
C ALA A 64 -13.40 1.23 5.55
N ILE A 65 -12.56 2.24 5.80
CA ILE A 65 -11.46 2.21 6.74
C ILE A 65 -11.61 3.50 7.54
N LEU A 66 -11.81 3.39 8.84
CA LEU A 66 -11.99 4.54 9.71
C LEU A 66 -10.96 4.50 10.84
N GLY A 67 -10.14 5.54 10.93
CA GLY A 67 -9.29 5.81 12.09
C GLY A 67 -9.95 6.87 12.97
N LEU A 68 -10.27 6.52 14.21
CA LEU A 68 -10.84 7.43 15.20
C LEU A 68 -9.81 7.70 16.29
N LEU A 69 -9.32 8.94 16.38
CA LEU A 69 -8.50 9.37 17.50
C LEU A 69 -9.40 9.65 18.72
N ARG A 70 -9.12 8.96 19.81
CA ARG A 70 -9.82 9.04 21.10
C ARG A 70 -8.81 9.20 22.23
N GLU A 71 -9.30 9.42 23.45
CA GLU A 71 -8.44 9.48 24.65
C GLU A 71 -7.65 8.18 24.87
N VAL A 72 -8.21 7.05 24.44
CA VAL A 72 -7.55 5.73 24.45
C VAL A 72 -6.54 5.54 23.31
N GLY A 73 -6.34 6.55 22.45
CA GLY A 73 -5.46 6.50 21.29
C GLY A 73 -6.22 6.31 19.97
N LEU A 74 -5.53 5.81 18.96
CA LEU A 74 -6.09 5.58 17.63
C LEU A 74 -6.81 4.22 17.58
N MET A 75 -8.12 4.26 17.28
CA MET A 75 -8.96 3.09 17.06
C MET A 75 -9.23 2.92 15.57
N PHE A 76 -9.27 1.68 15.10
CA PHE A 76 -9.58 1.36 13.71
C PHE A 76 -10.89 0.60 13.62
N SER A 77 -11.69 0.92 12.61
CA SER A 77 -12.82 0.10 12.16
C SER A 77 -12.63 -0.21 10.69
N LEU A 78 -12.78 -1.49 10.35
CA LEU A 78 -12.60 -2.01 8.99
C LEU A 78 -13.92 -2.67 8.59
N ILE A 79 -14.60 -2.14 7.57
CA ILE A 79 -15.84 -2.77 7.09
C ILE A 79 -15.59 -3.81 5.99
N SER A 80 -16.68 -4.52 5.68
CA SER A 80 -16.80 -5.80 5.00
C SER A 80 -16.00 -5.97 3.69
N GLU A 81 -15.76 -7.23 3.35
CA GLU A 81 -15.11 -7.69 2.12
C GLU A 81 -15.66 -7.05 0.84
N ALA A 82 -16.95 -6.71 0.80
CA ALA A 82 -17.58 -6.03 -0.33
C ALA A 82 -17.03 -4.60 -0.56
N GLY A 83 -16.73 -3.86 0.52
CA GLY A 83 -16.14 -2.53 0.45
C GLY A 83 -14.72 -2.57 -0.12
N LEU A 84 -13.91 -3.53 0.33
CA LEU A 84 -12.56 -3.76 -0.19
C LEU A 84 -12.58 -4.07 -1.70
N LEU A 85 -13.49 -4.94 -2.14
CA LEU A 85 -13.63 -5.25 -3.57
C LEU A 85 -13.97 -3.99 -4.39
N LYS A 86 -14.91 -3.17 -3.92
CA LYS A 86 -15.27 -1.91 -4.58
C LYS A 86 -14.08 -0.96 -4.67
N MET A 87 -13.31 -0.82 -3.58
CA MET A 87 -12.11 0.01 -3.55
C MET A 87 -11.05 -0.46 -4.55
N VAL A 88 -10.75 -1.76 -4.58
CA VAL A 88 -9.73 -2.34 -5.48
C VAL A 88 -10.14 -2.19 -6.95
N SER A 89 -11.41 -2.46 -7.27
CA SER A 89 -11.93 -2.36 -8.63
C SER A 89 -11.98 -0.91 -9.14
N GLY A 90 -12.32 0.04 -8.27
CA GLY A 90 -12.39 1.46 -8.63
C GLY A 90 -11.06 2.21 -8.61
N ALA A 91 -10.02 1.66 -7.96
CA ALA A 91 -8.72 2.31 -7.82
C ALA A 91 -7.74 1.91 -8.93
N GLY A 92 -7.04 2.90 -9.49
CA GLY A 92 -5.98 2.70 -10.48
C GLY A 92 -6.16 3.58 -11.72
N VAL A 93 -5.14 3.61 -12.57
CA VAL A 93 -5.18 4.19 -13.91
C VAL A 93 -4.76 3.07 -14.86
N ASP A 94 -5.48 2.89 -15.96
CA ASP A 94 -5.02 2.01 -17.04
C ASP A 94 -3.86 2.74 -17.74
N PHE A 95 -2.64 2.26 -17.52
CA PHE A 95 -1.44 2.82 -18.14
C PHE A 95 -1.06 2.12 -19.44
N THR A 96 -1.83 1.12 -19.86
CA THR A 96 -1.49 0.28 -21.00
C THR A 96 -2.57 0.39 -22.07
N ASP A 97 -2.20 0.94 -23.22
CA ASP A 97 -3.00 0.87 -24.46
C ASP A 97 -2.94 -0.57 -25.07
N ASP A 98 -1.94 -1.37 -24.68
CA ASP A 98 -1.76 -2.78 -25.02
C ASP A 98 -2.05 -3.67 -23.79
N ASP A 99 -3.06 -4.54 -23.88
CA ASP A 99 -3.72 -5.34 -22.83
C ASP A 99 -2.86 -6.12 -21.79
N ASP A 100 -1.51 -6.12 -21.83
CA ASP A 100 -0.70 -6.90 -20.89
C ASP A 100 -0.28 -6.13 -19.63
N ARG A 101 -1.21 -6.07 -18.67
CA ARG A 101 -0.96 -5.59 -17.30
C ARG A 101 0.21 -6.30 -16.60
N ASN A 102 0.56 -7.53 -16.99
CA ASN A 102 1.65 -8.27 -16.36
C ASN A 102 3.05 -7.90 -16.87
N ALA A 103 3.16 -7.02 -17.86
CA ALA A 103 4.43 -6.46 -18.33
C ALA A 103 5.04 -5.45 -17.32
N LEU A 104 4.20 -4.74 -16.55
CA LEU A 104 4.64 -3.71 -15.59
C LEU A 104 5.03 -4.29 -14.24
N PHE A 105 5.97 -3.69 -13.52
CA PHE A 105 6.18 -4.04 -12.10
C PHE A 105 5.09 -3.43 -11.21
N TYR A 106 4.83 -4.05 -10.05
CA TYR A 106 3.81 -3.58 -9.10
C TYR A 106 4.40 -3.38 -7.72
N ALA A 107 4.09 -2.23 -7.13
CA ALA A 107 4.26 -1.95 -5.71
C ALA A 107 2.86 -1.62 -5.15
N VAL A 108 2.28 -2.56 -4.42
CA VAL A 108 0.95 -2.42 -3.82
C VAL A 108 1.13 -2.24 -2.32
N HIS A 109 0.48 -1.24 -1.73
CA HIS A 109 0.45 -1.08 -0.27
C HIS A 109 -0.07 -2.36 0.40
N PRO A 110 0.76 -3.06 1.19
CA PRO A 110 0.39 -4.32 1.81
C PRO A 110 -0.37 -4.09 3.11
N GLY A 111 -1.51 -3.39 3.04
CA GLY A 111 -2.31 -3.09 4.22
C GLY A 111 -2.85 -4.34 4.93
N GLY A 112 -2.84 -5.50 4.27
CA GLY A 112 -3.12 -6.81 4.81
C GLY A 112 -3.11 -7.85 3.69
N ARG A 113 -2.96 -9.15 4.05
CA ARG A 113 -2.88 -10.23 3.06
C ARG A 113 -4.08 -10.24 2.10
N ALA A 114 -5.29 -10.05 2.64
CA ALA A 114 -6.51 -10.02 1.85
C ALA A 114 -6.48 -8.95 0.76
N ILE A 115 -5.88 -7.77 1.02
CA ILE A 115 -5.79 -6.70 0.02
C ILE A 115 -4.97 -7.16 -1.18
N LEU A 116 -3.81 -7.78 -0.94
CA LEU A 116 -2.94 -8.29 -2.01
C LEU A 116 -3.64 -9.37 -2.83
N ASP A 117 -4.33 -10.31 -2.16
CA ASP A 117 -5.09 -11.37 -2.82
C ASP A 117 -6.22 -10.79 -3.70
N LYS A 118 -6.93 -9.76 -3.22
CA LYS A 118 -7.99 -9.09 -4.01
C LYS A 118 -7.42 -8.31 -5.20
N VAL A 119 -6.30 -7.59 -5.03
CA VAL A 119 -5.67 -6.85 -6.12
C VAL A 119 -5.23 -7.79 -7.23
N GLU A 120 -4.61 -8.93 -6.89
CA GLU A 120 -4.23 -9.95 -7.87
C GLU A 120 -5.44 -10.47 -8.65
N GLY A 121 -6.51 -10.85 -7.95
CA GLY A 121 -7.72 -11.40 -8.56
C GLY A 121 -8.44 -10.38 -9.47
N VAL A 122 -8.66 -9.16 -8.98
CA VAL A 122 -9.39 -8.12 -9.72
C VAL A 122 -8.60 -7.63 -10.94
N ARG A 123 -7.27 -7.56 -10.84
CA ARG A 123 -6.41 -7.02 -11.89
C ARG A 123 -5.81 -8.10 -12.79
N GLY A 124 -6.07 -9.38 -12.52
CA GLY A 124 -5.53 -10.51 -13.29
C GLY A 124 -4.00 -10.59 -13.22
N LEU A 125 -3.41 -10.24 -12.07
CA LEU A 125 -1.95 -10.24 -11.91
C LEU A 125 -1.45 -11.66 -11.60
N ARG A 126 -0.32 -12.01 -12.19
CA ARG A 126 0.43 -13.19 -11.80
C ARG A 126 0.98 -13.00 -10.37
N LEU A 127 1.09 -14.09 -9.60
CA LEU A 127 1.46 -14.03 -8.18
C LEU A 127 2.83 -13.38 -7.95
N GLU A 128 3.77 -13.52 -8.87
CA GLU A 128 5.09 -12.91 -8.76
C GLU A 128 5.05 -11.38 -8.80
N LYS A 129 3.98 -10.76 -9.33
CA LYS A 129 3.88 -9.31 -9.48
C LYS A 129 3.78 -8.60 -8.12
N THR A 130 3.21 -9.24 -7.11
CA THR A 130 3.05 -8.68 -5.75
C THR A 130 4.09 -9.23 -4.76
N ARG A 131 5.04 -10.05 -5.22
CA ARG A 131 6.01 -10.74 -4.35
C ARG A 131 6.77 -9.78 -3.43
N ALA A 132 7.15 -8.61 -3.94
CA ALA A 132 7.84 -7.59 -3.15
C ALA A 132 6.95 -7.07 -2.01
N SER A 133 5.71 -6.67 -2.31
CA SER A 133 4.71 -6.25 -1.31
C SER A 133 4.44 -7.33 -0.27
N ARG A 134 4.30 -8.60 -0.69
CA ARG A 134 4.10 -9.73 0.21
C ARG A 134 5.29 -9.93 1.15
N LYS A 135 6.52 -9.75 0.66
CA LYS A 135 7.73 -9.84 1.49
C LYS A 135 7.80 -8.71 2.51
N VAL A 136 7.47 -7.48 2.14
CA VAL A 136 7.40 -6.35 3.09
C VAL A 136 6.40 -6.66 4.21
N LEU A 137 5.20 -7.16 3.88
CA LEU A 137 4.21 -7.55 4.87
C LEU A 137 4.70 -8.64 5.82
N ALA A 138 5.36 -9.67 5.26
CA ALA A 138 5.83 -10.81 6.03
C ALA A 138 6.96 -10.45 7.00
N ASP A 139 7.89 -9.60 6.56
CA ASP A 139 9.09 -9.27 7.33
C ASP A 139 8.85 -8.13 8.33
N TYR A 140 7.95 -7.18 8.01
CA TYR A 140 7.79 -5.93 8.78
C TYR A 140 6.36 -5.59 9.19
N GLY A 141 5.36 -6.36 8.74
CA GLY A 141 3.95 -6.02 8.95
C GLY A 141 3.50 -4.79 8.13
N ASN A 142 2.35 -4.24 8.51
CA ASN A 142 1.83 -2.99 7.98
C ASN A 142 2.44 -1.80 8.75
N MET A 143 3.49 -1.19 8.20
CA MET A 143 4.16 0.01 8.72
C MET A 143 3.45 1.32 8.30
N GLY A 144 2.17 1.26 7.95
CA GLY A 144 1.41 2.40 7.44
C GLY A 144 1.98 2.92 6.12
N SER A 145 2.22 4.23 6.05
CA SER A 145 2.73 4.88 4.84
C SER A 145 4.15 4.44 4.46
N ALA A 146 4.94 3.90 5.39
CA ALA A 146 6.32 3.48 5.10
C ALA A 146 6.42 2.18 4.27
N CYS A 147 5.31 1.45 4.06
CA CYS A 147 5.31 0.23 3.26
C CYS A 147 5.35 0.46 1.74
N ALA A 148 5.03 1.67 1.27
CA ALA A 148 4.79 1.97 -0.15
C ALA A 148 5.76 3.04 -0.67
#